data_AF-A0A3E0HAD3-F1
#
_entry.id   AF-A0A3E0HAD3-F1
#
_cell.length_a   1.000
_cell.length_b   1.000
_cell.length_c   1.000
_cell.angle_alpha   90.00
_cell.angle_beta   90.00
_cell.angle_gamma   90.00
#
_symmetry.space_group_name_H-M   'P 1'
#
loop_
_entity.id
_entity.type
_entity.pdbx_description
1 polymer ?
#
loop_
_entity_poly.entity_id
_entity_poly.type
_entity_poly.pdbx_seq_one_letter_code
_entity_poly.pdbx_strand_id
1 'polypeptide(L)' 'MSARQPSDRPSVASLIVLGSTVVVLVVGGVGLGWWLDSLLHTTPVFVFIGLATGMASAWLYAYAKLRKFLKQ' A
#
# COMPACT_ATOMS: atom_id res chain seq x y z
N MET A 1 -32.63 18.20 -11.76
CA MET A 1 -32.88 16.78 -11.42
C MET A 1 -31.62 16.21 -10.77
N SER A 2 -31.65 16.05 -9.44
CA SER A 2 -30.53 15.54 -8.65
C SER A 2 -30.58 14.01 -8.64
N ALA A 3 -29.80 13.36 -9.50
CA ALA A 3 -29.70 11.90 -9.48
C ALA A 3 -28.75 11.50 -8.34
N ARG A 4 -29.30 11.26 -7.15
CA ARG A 4 -28.59 10.49 -6.11
C ARG A 4 -28.49 9.05 -6.59
N GLN A 5 -27.28 8.54 -6.76
CA GLN A 5 -27.02 7.09 -6.72
C GLN A 5 -26.04 6.80 -5.58
N PRO A 6 -26.54 6.36 -4.42
CA PRO A 6 -25.70 5.81 -3.36
C PRO A 6 -25.46 4.34 -3.67
N SER A 7 -24.29 4.02 -4.20
CA SER A 7 -23.75 2.67 -4.06
C SER A 7 -22.57 2.74 -3.12
N ASP A 8 -22.79 2.44 -1.85
CA ASP A 8 -21.75 2.21 -0.83
C ASP A 8 -20.84 1.00 -1.13
N ARG A 9 -20.92 0.47 -2.35
CA ARG A 9 -20.11 -0.67 -2.81
C ARG A 9 -18.84 -0.13 -3.47
N PRO A 10 -17.65 -0.57 -3.03
CA PRO A 10 -16.41 -0.17 -3.68
C PRO A 10 -16.44 -0.57 -5.15
N SER A 11 -16.25 0.41 -6.04
CA SER A 11 -16.07 0.16 -7.47
C SER A 11 -14.87 -0.77 -7.67
N VAL A 12 -14.95 -1.67 -8.67
CA VAL A 12 -13.82 -2.54 -9.06
C VAL A 12 -12.54 -1.73 -9.29
N ALA A 13 -12.66 -0.53 -9.88
CA ALA A 13 -11.55 0.38 -10.07
C ALA A 13 -10.92 0.82 -8.72
N SER A 14 -11.74 1.07 -7.70
CA SER A 14 -11.23 1.42 -6.36
C SER A 14 -10.51 0.25 -5.68
N LEU A 15 -10.96 -0.99 -5.92
CA LEU A 15 -10.28 -2.19 -5.42
C LEU A 15 -8.94 -2.40 -6.11
N ILE A 16 -8.88 -2.20 -7.43
CA ILE A 16 -7.62 -2.26 -8.19
C ILE A 16 -6.63 -1.21 -7.68
N VAL A 17 -7.07 0.03 -7.48
CA VAL A 17 -6.21 1.10 -6.94
C VAL A 17 -5.72 0.78 -5.53
N LEU A 18 -6.58 0.22 -4.68
CA LEU A 18 -6.19 -0.20 -3.33
C LEU A 18 -5.11 -1.30 -3.39
N GLY A 19 -5.34 -2.35 -4.17
CA GLY A 19 -4.40 -3.46 -4.34
C GLY A 19 -3.09 -3.01 -4.97
N SER A 20 -3.13 -2.20 -6.03
CA SER A 20 -1.93 -1.70 -6.69
C SER A 20 -1.11 -0.79 -5.77
N THR A 21 -1.77 0.03 -4.95
CA THR A 21 -1.09 0.87 -3.95
C THR A 21 -0.34 0.01 -2.93
N VAL A 22 -0.98 -1.07 -2.44
CA VAL A 22 -0.33 -2.02 -1.52
C VAL A 22 0.90 -2.66 -2.17
N VAL A 23 0.77 -3.14 -3.41
CA VAL A 23 1.90 -3.74 -4.16
C VAL A 23 3.03 -2.73 -4.33
N VAL A 24 2.73 -1.49 -4.73
CA VAL A 24 3.74 -0.44 -4.92
C VAL A 24 4.44 -0.10 -3.60
N LEU A 25 3.73 -0.04 -2.47
CA LEU A 25 4.34 0.23 -1.17
C LEU A 25 5.32 -0.88 -0.75
N VAL A 26 4.94 -2.15 -0.93
CA VAL A 26 5.78 -3.29 -0.55
C VAL A 26 6.94 -3.46 -1.52
N VAL A 27 6.66 -3.55 -2.82
CA VAL A 27 7.68 -3.75 -3.86
C VAL A 27 8.61 -2.54 -3.95
N GLY A 28 8.08 -1.33 -3.80
CA GLY A 28 8.89 -0.12 -3.74
C GLY A 28 9.84 -0.11 -2.55
N GLY A 29 9.35 -0.47 -1.35
CA GLY A 29 10.19 -0.58 -0.15
C GLY A 29 11.29 -1.64 -0.29
N VAL A 30 10.93 -2.82 -0.78
CA VAL A 30 11.88 -3.92 -1.03
C VAL A 30 12.89 -3.54 -2.11
N GLY A 31 12.46 -2.94 -3.21
CA GLY A 31 13.32 -2.51 -4.31
C GLY A 31 14.33 -1.45 -3.88
N LEU A 32 13.90 -0.46 -3.09
CA LEU A 32 14.79 0.53 -2.48
C LEU A 32 15.78 -0.11 -1.52
N GLY A 33 15.32 -1.05 -0.69
CA GLY A 33 16.18 -1.80 0.21
C GLY A 33 17.25 -2.60 -0.52
N TRP A 34 16.85 -3.30 -1.59
CA TRP A 34 17.77 -4.07 -2.43
C TRP A 34 18.80 -3.18 -3.12
N TRP A 35 18.37 -2.03 -3.63
CA TRP A 35 19.28 -1.06 -4.24
C TRP A 35 20.30 -0.52 -3.22
N LEU A 36 19.87 -0.20 -2.00
CA LEU A 36 20.78 0.20 -0.92
C LEU A 36 21.76 -0.92 -0.54
N ASP A 37 21.26 -2.16 -0.38
CA ASP A 37 22.12 -3.31 -0.08
C ASP A 37 23.17 -3.54 -1.18
N SER A 38 22.79 -3.33 -2.44
CA SER A 38 23.71 -3.47 -3.59
C SER A 38 24.81 -2.40 -3.62
N LEU A 39 24.51 -1.19 -3.12
CA LEU A 39 25.47 -0.07 -3.06
C LEU A 39 26.42 -0.19 -1.87
N LEU A 40 25.92 -0.69 -0.73
CA LEU A 40 26.66 -0.72 0.53
C LEU A 40 27.35 -2.07 0.78
N HIS A 41 27.18 -3.04 -0.12
CA HIS A 41 27.65 -4.42 0.02
C HIS A 41 27.26 -5.05 1.37
N THR A 42 26.10 -4.65 1.89
CA THR A 42 25.56 -5.18 3.14
C THR A 42 24.90 -6.54 2.88
N THR A 43 24.79 -7.35 3.94
CA THR A 43 23.81 -8.43 3.98
C THR A 43 22.40 -7.83 3.76
N PRO A 44 21.35 -8.61 3.39
CA PRO A 44 20.06 -8.08 2.91
C PRO A 44 19.20 -7.37 3.99
N VAL A 45 19.81 -6.54 4.82
CA VAL A 45 19.24 -5.83 5.96
C VAL A 45 18.36 -4.69 5.46
N PHE A 46 18.80 -3.93 4.46
CA PHE A 46 17.97 -2.84 3.92
C PHE A 46 16.75 -3.39 3.19
N VAL A 47 16.84 -4.57 2.55
CA VAL A 47 15.67 -5.31 2.04
C VAL A 47 14.67 -5.63 3.15
N PHE A 48 15.13 -6.17 4.29
CA PHE A 48 14.22 -6.50 5.40
C PHE A 48 13.59 -5.25 6.03
N ILE A 49 14.35 -4.17 6.18
CA ILE A 49 13.83 -2.89 6.66
C ILE A 49 12.80 -2.36 5.65
N GLY A 50 13.15 -2.35 4.36
CA GLY A 50 12.26 -1.91 3.28
C GLY A 50 10.96 -2.71 3.21
N LEU A 51 11.03 -4.04 3.41
CA LEU A 51 9.87 -4.91 3.52
C LEU A 51 9.01 -4.56 4.73
N ALA A 52 9.62 -4.41 5.92
CA ALA A 52 8.92 -4.09 7.14
C ALA A 52 8.21 -2.73 7.04
N THR A 53 8.89 -1.71 6.52
CA THR A 53 8.31 -0.38 6.29
C THR A 53 7.21 -0.43 5.24
N GLY A 54 7.44 -1.07 4.09
CA GLY A 54 6.43 -1.21 3.03
C GLY A 54 5.16 -1.92 3.51
N MET A 55 5.32 -2.96 4.33
CA MET A 55 4.21 -3.72 4.91
C MET A 55 3.44 -2.90 5.95
N ALA A 56 4.15 -2.16 6.83
CA ALA A 56 3.52 -1.25 7.78
C ALA A 56 2.72 -0.15 7.07
N SER A 57 3.30 0.47 6.04
CA SER A 57 2.63 1.50 5.23
C SER A 57 1.39 0.95 4.52
N ALA A 58 1.48 -0.25 3.93
CA ALA A 58 0.34 -0.90 3.29
C ALA A 58 -0.79 -1.19 4.28
N TRP A 59 -0.46 -1.67 5.48
CA TRP A 59 -1.43 -1.91 6.55
C TRP A 59 -2.10 -0.62 7.01
N LEU A 60 -1.31 0.44 7.26
CA LEU A 60 -1.85 1.73 7.66
C LEU A 60 -2.75 2.33 6.58
N TYR A 61 -2.38 2.20 5.30
CA TYR A 61 -3.18 2.68 4.18
C TYR A 61 -4.51 1.92 4.08
N ALA A 62 -4.47 0.59 4.09
CA ALA A 62 -5.65 -0.26 4.04
C ALA A 62 -6.57 -0.01 5.23
N TYR A 63 -6.02 0.08 6.44
CA TYR A 63 -6.75 0.38 7.67
C TYR A 63 -7.38 1.79 7.63
N ALA A 64 -6.66 2.80 7.14
CA ALA A 64 -7.19 4.15 6.98
C ALA A 64 -8.34 4.24 5.97
N LYS A 65 -8.29 3.44 4.90
CA LYS A 65 -9.39 3.30 3.94
C LYS A 65 -10.59 2.57 4.58
N LEU A 66 -10.36 1.44 5.22
CA LEU A 66 -11.40 0.64 5.86
C LEU A 66 -12.14 1.43 6.94
N ARG A 67 -11.40 2.10 7.85
CA ARG A 67 -12.01 2.90 8.91
C ARG A 67 -12.79 4.10 8.38
N LYS A 68 -12.42 4.62 7.20
CA LYS A 68 -13.17 5.68 6.54
C LYS A 68 -14.50 5.14 6.03
N PHE A 69 -14.51 3.94 5.43
CA PHE A 69 -15.74 3.26 5.03
C PHE A 69 -16.65 2.94 6.23
N LEU A 70 -16.10 2.47 7.35
CA LEU A 70 -16.91 2.12 8.53
C LEU A 70 -17.52 3.33 9.26
N LYS A 71 -17.00 4.55 9.00
CA LYS A 71 -17.53 5.80 9.58
C LYS A 71 -18.51 6.52 8.65
N GLN A 72 -18.65 6.05 7.41
CA GLN A 72 -19.62 6.55 6.45
C GLN A 72 -20.91 5.76 6.56
#